data_AF-A0A7Y2NT40-F1
#
_entry.id   AF-A0A7Y2NT40-F1
#
_cell.length_a   1.000
_cell.length_b   1.000
_cell.length_c   1.000
_cell.angle_alpha   90.00
_cell.angle_beta   90.00
_cell.angle_gamma   90.00
#
_symmetry.space_group_name_H-M   'P 1'
#
loop_
_entity.id
_entity.type
_entity.pdbx_description
1 polymer ?
#
loop_
_entity_poly.entity_id
_entity_poly.type
_entity_poly.pdbx_seq_one_letter_code
_entity_poly.pdbx_strand_id
1 'polypeptide(L)'
;MNHAGVGQWGDLGQRLISGGLFAAAGIFAMWLGGHVFHLFVAAICGIMVWEIARMVGAASAAIPLGLQAGVACLVLVTFPIGYTLPLVFAPALVGIARLDRHRVTYALYSSAVLMAGFGLVHLRDDFGFAWMVWLALIVIASDVLGYFAGRTFGGPKFWPRVSPKKTWSGTLAGWAGAAVIGG
;
A
#
# COMPACT_ATOMS: atom_id res chain seq x y z
N MET A 1 -41.84 -14.74 -1.01
CA MET A 1 -41.49 -13.32 -1.21
C MET A 1 -40.11 -13.28 -1.85
N ASN A 2 -40.03 -12.77 -3.07
CA ASN A 2 -38.85 -12.86 -3.94
C ASN A 2 -37.71 -11.96 -3.43
N HIS A 3 -36.54 -12.53 -3.14
CA HIS A 3 -35.31 -11.75 -3.09
C HIS A 3 -34.88 -11.47 -4.54
N ALA A 4 -35.30 -10.31 -5.04
CA ALA A 4 -34.80 -9.74 -6.28
C ALA A 4 -33.26 -9.68 -6.21
N GLY A 5 -32.61 -10.20 -7.24
CA GLY A 5 -31.16 -10.22 -7.35
C GLY A 5 -30.60 -8.81 -7.31
N VAL A 6 -29.82 -8.52 -6.26
CA VAL A 6 -28.90 -7.38 -6.26
C VAL A 6 -27.92 -7.63 -7.41
N GLY A 7 -28.08 -6.87 -8.49
CA GLY A 7 -27.29 -7.03 -9.70
C GLY A 7 -25.80 -6.95 -9.39
N GLN A 8 -25.02 -7.81 -10.05
CA GLN A 8 -23.55 -7.96 -9.99
C GLN A 8 -22.74 -6.66 -10.20
N TRP A 9 -23.42 -5.54 -10.45
CA TRP A 9 -22.92 -4.22 -10.81
C TRP A 9 -23.27 -3.12 -9.79
N GLY A 10 -24.14 -3.39 -8.82
CA GLY A 10 -24.54 -2.39 -7.79
C GLY A 10 -23.37 -1.90 -6.95
N ASP A 11 -22.41 -2.78 -6.65
CA ASP A 11 -21.20 -2.43 -5.90
C ASP A 11 -20.14 -1.70 -6.74
N LEU A 12 -20.27 -1.67 -8.08
CA LEU A 12 -19.26 -1.07 -8.94
C LEU A 12 -19.21 0.45 -8.74
N GLY A 13 -20.36 1.10 -8.67
CA GLY A 13 -20.45 2.54 -8.41
C GLY A 13 -19.83 2.91 -7.06
N GLN A 14 -20.15 2.15 -6.00
CA GLN A 14 -19.61 2.39 -4.66
C GLN A 14 -18.10 2.20 -4.60
N ARG A 15 -17.55 1.22 -5.34
CA ARG A 15 -16.10 1.00 -5.46
C ARG A 15 -15.37 2.08 -6.24
N LEU A 16 -15.99 2.59 -7.31
CA LEU A 16 -15.44 3.71 -8.09
C LEU A 16 -15.41 4.99 -7.25
N ILE A 17 -16.47 5.25 -6.48
CA ILE A 17 -16.55 6.44 -5.62
C ILE A 17 -15.51 6.34 -4.49
N SER A 18 -15.42 5.22 -3.78
CA SER A 18 -14.46 5.08 -2.68
C SER A 18 -13.02 5.15 -3.19
N GLY A 19 -12.71 4.44 -4.29
CA GLY A 19 -11.39 4.51 -4.94
C GLY A 19 -11.04 5.92 -5.41
N GLY A 20 -11.98 6.62 -6.05
CA GLY A 20 -11.80 8.00 -6.47
C GLY A 20 -11.56 8.97 -5.31
N LEU A 21 -12.28 8.79 -4.20
CA LEU A 21 -12.11 9.61 -3.00
C LEU A 21 -10.71 9.41 -2.38
N PHE A 22 -10.25 8.17 -2.27
CA PHE A 22 -8.91 7.87 -1.76
C PHE A 22 -7.81 8.41 -2.69
N ALA A 23 -7.99 8.30 -4.01
CA ALA A 23 -7.06 8.86 -4.98
C ALA A 23 -7.02 10.40 -4.88
N ALA A 24 -8.17 11.06 -4.78
CA ALA A 24 -8.25 12.51 -4.61
C ALA A 24 -7.61 12.97 -3.30
N ALA A 25 -7.87 12.27 -2.18
CA ALA A 25 -7.24 12.57 -0.89
C ALA A 25 -5.72 12.40 -0.95
N GLY A 26 -5.23 11.33 -1.59
CA GLY A 26 -3.80 11.10 -1.81
C GLY A 26 -3.15 12.20 -2.64
N ILE A 27 -3.73 12.55 -3.80
CA ILE A 27 -3.23 13.63 -4.67
C ILE A 27 -3.24 14.97 -3.93
N PHE A 28 -4.29 15.26 -3.16
CA PHE A 28 -4.40 16.48 -2.38
C PHE A 28 -3.32 16.56 -1.28
N ALA A 29 -3.12 15.47 -0.53
CA ALA A 29 -2.06 15.40 0.48
C ALA A 29 -0.66 15.56 -0.16
N MET A 30 -0.44 14.93 -1.31
CA MET A 30 0.80 15.07 -2.08
C MET A 30 1.00 16.50 -2.58
N TRP A 31 -0.06 17.18 -2.99
CA TRP A 31 -0.01 18.56 -3.46
C TRP A 31 0.40 19.51 -2.33
N LEU A 32 -0.20 19.36 -1.14
CA LEU A 32 0.16 20.15 0.04
C LEU A 32 1.61 19.88 0.49
N GLY A 33 2.07 18.63 0.46
CA GLY A 33 3.42 18.25 0.87
C GLY A 33 3.71 18.51 2.35
N GLY A 34 5.00 18.49 2.71
CA GLY A 34 5.49 18.79 4.05
C GLY A 34 4.80 17.97 5.15
N HIS A 35 4.54 18.61 6.29
CA HIS A 35 3.96 17.93 7.46
C HIS A 35 2.57 17.33 7.20
N VAL A 36 1.78 17.89 6.28
CA VAL A 36 0.47 17.33 5.94
C VAL A 36 0.63 15.99 5.24
N PHE A 37 1.57 15.91 4.28
CA PHE A 37 1.88 14.65 3.60
C PHE A 37 2.50 13.62 4.56
N HIS A 38 3.39 14.07 5.45
CA HIS A 38 4.01 13.21 6.47
C HIS A 38 2.96 12.59 7.40
N LEU A 39 2.02 13.40 7.92
CA LEU A 39 0.94 12.91 8.78
C LEU A 39 0.00 11.97 8.01
N PHE A 40 -0.29 12.27 6.75
CA PHE A 40 -1.12 11.43 5.90
C PHE A 40 -0.50 10.04 5.68
N VAL A 41 0.79 9.97 5.33
CA VAL A 41 1.50 8.70 5.15
C VAL A 41 1.62 7.95 6.48
N ALA A 42 1.93 8.64 7.57
CA ALA A 42 1.99 8.03 8.91
C ALA A 42 0.64 7.41 9.33
N ALA A 43 -0.48 8.10 9.05
CA ALA A 43 -1.82 7.57 9.30
C ALA A 43 -2.09 6.32 8.46
N ILE A 44 -1.74 6.32 7.16
CA ILE A 44 -1.87 5.14 6.30
C ILE A 44 -1.04 3.97 6.83
N CYS A 45 0.22 4.18 7.18
CA CYS A 45 1.07 3.14 7.75
C CYS A 45 0.46 2.55 9.04
N GLY A 46 -0.09 3.39 9.91
CA GLY A 46 -0.77 2.94 11.13
C GLY A 46 -2.03 2.11 10.84
N ILE A 47 -2.85 2.54 9.88
CA ILE A 47 -4.04 1.80 9.42
C ILE A 47 -3.62 0.45 8.83
N MET A 48 -2.61 0.41 7.97
CA MET A 48 -2.12 -0.83 7.37
C MET A 48 -1.62 -1.83 8.42
N VAL A 49 -0.86 -1.37 9.42
CA VAL A 49 -0.40 -2.24 10.52
C VAL A 49 -1.56 -2.70 11.39
N TRP A 50 -2.56 -1.85 11.64
CA TRP A 50 -3.80 -2.25 12.31
C TRP A 50 -4.54 -3.36 11.54
N GLU A 51 -4.64 -3.26 10.20
CA GLU A 51 -5.23 -4.32 9.38
C GLU A 51 -4.42 -5.62 9.44
N ILE A 52 -3.09 -5.54 9.33
CA ILE A 52 -2.20 -6.70 9.44
C ILE A 52 -2.34 -7.39 10.80
N ALA A 53 -2.39 -6.62 11.89
CA ALA A 53 -2.60 -7.16 13.23
C ALA A 53 -3.93 -7.92 13.35
N ARG A 54 -5.02 -7.39 12.78
CA ARG A 54 -6.30 -8.11 12.73
C ARG A 54 -6.24 -9.38 11.88
N MET A 55 -5.58 -9.33 10.73
CA MET A 55 -5.43 -10.49 9.83
C MET A 55 -4.63 -11.63 10.47
N VAL A 56 -3.67 -11.31 11.33
CA VAL A 56 -2.86 -12.29 12.09
C VAL A 56 -3.59 -12.82 13.34
N GLY A 57 -4.81 -12.35 13.60
CA GLY A 57 -5.65 -12.79 14.73
C GLY A 57 -5.40 -12.04 16.03
N ALA A 58 -4.68 -10.92 16.00
CA ALA A 58 -4.34 -10.10 17.16
C ALA A 58 -5.29 -8.89 17.31
N ALA A 59 -6.60 -9.13 17.22
CA ALA A 59 -7.60 -8.06 17.17
C ALA A 59 -7.57 -7.14 18.40
N SER A 60 -7.32 -7.70 19.59
CA SER A 60 -7.20 -6.93 20.84
C SER A 60 -5.98 -6.00 20.87
N ALA A 61 -4.89 -6.39 20.20
CA ALA A 61 -3.67 -5.61 20.10
C ALA A 61 -3.60 -4.74 18.83
N ALA A 62 -4.59 -4.83 17.93
CA ALA A 62 -4.50 -4.18 16.62
C ALA A 62 -4.45 -2.65 16.71
N ILE A 63 -5.27 -2.04 17.57
CA ILE A 63 -5.27 -0.58 17.77
C ILE A 63 -3.92 -0.09 18.31
N PRO A 64 -3.37 -0.61 19.43
CA PRO A 64 -2.09 -0.12 19.93
C PRO A 64 -0.94 -0.40 18.96
N LEU A 65 -0.95 -1.53 18.24
CA LEU A 65 0.07 -1.83 17.22
C LEU A 65 0.00 -0.86 16.03
N GLY A 66 -1.20 -0.53 15.56
CA GLY A 66 -1.40 0.45 14.48
C GLY A 66 -1.01 1.87 14.90
N LEU A 67 -1.43 2.32 16.09
CA LEU A 67 -1.04 3.64 16.62
C LEU A 67 0.47 3.76 16.79
N GLN A 68 1.11 2.73 17.37
CA GLN A 68 2.55 2.71 17.51
C GLN A 68 3.25 2.79 16.15
N ALA A 69 2.80 2.03 15.15
CA ALA A 69 3.36 2.06 13.81
C ALA A 69 3.20 3.42 13.13
N GLY A 70 2.05 4.08 13.28
CA GLY A 70 1.81 5.42 12.78
C GLY A 70 2.74 6.46 13.44
N VAL A 71 2.88 6.41 14.77
CA VAL A 71 3.81 7.29 15.50
C VAL A 71 5.26 7.02 15.11
N ALA A 72 5.65 5.75 15.00
CA ALA A 72 6.99 5.37 14.55
C ALA A 72 7.27 5.90 13.13
N CYS A 73 6.31 5.76 12.20
CA CYS A 73 6.42 6.32 10.86
C CYS A 73 6.56 7.85 10.89
N LEU A 74 5.74 8.55 11.69
CA LEU A 74 5.80 10.01 11.82
C LEU A 74 7.16 10.48 12.35
N VAL A 75 7.69 9.84 13.39
CA VAL A 75 9.03 10.15 13.92
C VAL A 75 10.09 9.86 12.87
N LEU A 76 9.97 8.72 12.19
CA LEU A 76 10.92 8.29 11.17
C LEU A 76 11.05 9.30 10.02
N VAL A 77 9.94 9.91 9.58
CA VAL A 77 9.95 10.85 8.45
C VAL A 77 10.19 12.31 8.86
N THR A 78 10.01 12.66 10.14
CA THR A 78 10.16 14.05 10.61
C THR A 78 11.58 14.34 11.11
N PHE A 79 12.28 13.33 11.61
CA PHE A 79 13.60 13.49 12.22
C PHE A 79 14.72 12.97 11.31
N PRO A 80 15.98 13.41 11.51
CA PRO A 80 17.10 13.03 10.66
C PRO A 80 17.31 11.51 10.60
N ILE A 81 17.49 11.00 9.38
CA ILE A 81 17.58 9.58 9.05
C ILE A 81 18.61 8.79 9.89
N GLY A 82 19.72 9.44 10.27
CA GLY A 82 20.81 8.79 11.01
C GLY A 82 20.40 8.26 12.39
N TYR A 83 19.36 8.83 13.00
CA TYR A 83 18.87 8.41 14.31
C TYR A 83 17.59 7.57 14.22
N THR A 84 16.82 7.71 13.14
CA THR A 84 15.48 7.14 13.05
C THR A 84 15.39 5.86 12.23
N LEU A 85 16.37 5.55 11.38
CA LEU A 85 16.36 4.33 10.56
C LEU A 85 16.03 3.03 11.32
N PRO A 86 16.57 2.79 12.54
CA PRO A 86 16.22 1.61 13.32
C PRO A 86 14.73 1.50 13.68
N LEU A 87 14.00 2.62 13.67
CA LEU A 87 12.58 2.69 14.02
C LEU A 87 11.67 1.99 13.00
N VAL A 88 12.17 1.70 11.79
CA VAL A 88 11.46 0.82 10.83
C VAL A 88 11.14 -0.54 11.46
N PHE A 89 12.03 -1.04 12.33
CA PHE A 89 11.85 -2.34 12.99
C PHE A 89 11.04 -2.25 14.29
N ALA A 90 10.64 -1.05 14.74
CA ALA A 90 9.93 -0.89 16.02
C ALA A 90 8.60 -1.65 16.07
N PRO A 91 7.73 -1.63 15.03
CA PRO A 91 6.52 -2.45 15.02
C PRO A 91 6.84 -3.94 15.03
N ALA A 92 7.90 -4.37 14.32
CA ALA A 92 8.32 -5.77 14.29
C ALA A 92 8.77 -6.27 15.66
N LEU A 93 9.57 -5.49 16.40
CA LEU A 93 10.02 -5.83 17.75
C LEU A 93 8.82 -5.96 18.72
N VAL A 94 7.88 -5.02 18.68
CA VAL A 94 6.69 -5.10 19.53
C VAL A 94 5.76 -6.23 19.11
N GLY A 95 5.62 -6.49 17.83
CA GLY A 95 4.86 -7.64 17.31
C GLY A 95 5.45 -8.97 17.76
N ILE A 96 6.77 -9.13 17.71
CA ILE A 96 7.45 -10.35 18.18
C ILE A 96 7.22 -10.57 19.68
N ALA A 97 7.18 -9.50 20.47
CA ALA A 97 6.96 -9.57 21.92
C ALA A 97 5.49 -9.78 22.32
N ARG A 98 4.52 -9.31 21.52
CA ARG A 98 3.09 -9.33 21.86
C ARG A 98 2.26 -10.39 21.16
N LEU A 99 2.78 -11.05 20.12
CA LEU A 99 2.03 -12.00 19.30
C LEU A 99 2.47 -13.44 19.54
N ASP A 100 1.51 -14.30 19.87
CA ASP A 100 1.75 -15.73 20.07
C ASP A 100 1.85 -16.51 18.76
N ARG A 101 1.19 -16.03 17.69
CA ARG A 101 1.12 -16.69 16.38
C ARG A 101 1.42 -15.72 15.24
N HIS A 102 1.99 -16.28 14.17
CA HIS A 102 2.39 -15.59 12.93
C HIS A 102 3.21 -14.30 13.13
N ARG A 103 3.97 -14.24 14.24
CA ARG A 103 4.83 -13.10 14.62
C ARG A 103 5.82 -12.69 13.54
N VAL A 104 6.39 -13.66 12.82
CA VAL A 104 7.36 -13.41 11.73
C VAL A 104 6.67 -12.76 10.55
N THR A 105 5.49 -13.26 10.16
CA THR A 105 4.67 -12.69 9.09
C THR A 105 4.29 -11.24 9.43
N TYR A 106 3.79 -11.00 10.64
CA TYR A 106 3.49 -9.65 11.11
C TYR A 106 4.74 -8.74 11.08
N ALA A 107 5.87 -9.20 11.60
CA ALA A 107 7.11 -8.44 11.66
C ALA A 107 7.64 -8.04 10.27
N LEU A 108 7.61 -8.97 9.33
CA LEU A 108 8.05 -8.74 7.96
C LEU A 108 7.18 -7.68 7.27
N TYR A 109 5.84 -7.88 7.29
CA TYR A 109 4.93 -6.95 6.61
C TYR A 109 4.90 -5.57 7.28
N SER A 110 4.89 -5.49 8.62
CA SER A 110 4.92 -4.20 9.31
C SER A 110 6.21 -3.41 9.04
N SER A 111 7.37 -4.08 8.97
CA SER A 111 8.62 -3.41 8.59
C SER A 111 8.60 -2.94 7.14
N ALA A 112 8.05 -3.76 6.23
CA ALA A 112 7.92 -3.39 4.83
C ALA A 112 6.99 -2.17 4.63
N VAL A 113 5.89 -2.10 5.39
CA VAL A 113 4.98 -0.94 5.38
C VAL A 113 5.70 0.32 5.83
N LEU A 114 6.46 0.29 6.94
CA LEU A 114 7.19 1.46 7.40
C LEU A 114 8.29 1.88 6.42
N MET A 115 9.01 0.92 5.85
CA MET A 115 10.03 1.19 4.83
C MET A 115 9.42 1.84 3.57
N ALA A 116 8.26 1.34 3.12
CA ALA A 116 7.55 1.92 1.99
C ALA A 116 7.04 3.34 2.30
N GLY A 117 6.47 3.57 3.49
CA GLY A 117 6.03 4.90 3.92
C GLY A 117 7.19 5.89 4.01
N PHE A 118 8.32 5.45 4.56
CA PHE A 118 9.56 6.23 4.62
C PHE A 118 10.06 6.65 3.24
N GLY A 119 10.18 5.68 2.33
CA GLY A 119 10.61 5.92 0.95
C GLY A 119 9.66 6.86 0.21
N LEU A 120 8.35 6.68 0.37
CA LEU A 120 7.34 7.52 -0.28
C LEU A 120 7.44 8.99 0.16
N VAL A 121 7.69 9.24 1.45
CA VAL A 121 7.90 10.59 1.97
C VAL A 121 9.17 11.21 1.41
N HIS A 122 10.30 10.48 1.45
CA HIS A 122 11.58 11.01 0.94
C HIS A 122 11.50 11.28 -0.57
N LEU A 123 10.88 10.39 -1.35
CA LEU A 123 10.65 10.64 -2.77
C LEU A 123 9.84 11.91 -3.02
N ARG A 124 8.80 12.18 -2.20
CA ARG A 124 8.01 13.40 -2.32
C ARG A 124 8.80 14.65 -1.92
N ASP A 125 9.60 14.57 -0.87
CA ASP A 125 10.35 15.71 -0.35
C ASP A 125 11.55 16.05 -1.25
N ASP A 126 12.23 15.04 -1.80
CA ASP A 126 13.42 15.22 -2.64
C ASP A 126 13.06 15.61 -4.09
N PHE A 127 12.03 14.99 -4.68
CA PHE A 127 11.70 15.18 -6.10
C PHE A 127 10.45 16.03 -6.37
N GLY A 128 9.66 16.35 -5.34
CA GLY A 128 8.52 17.25 -5.47
C GLY A 128 7.22 16.60 -5.97
N PHE A 129 6.18 17.42 -6.12
CA PHE A 129 4.84 16.95 -6.49
C PHE A 129 4.78 16.41 -7.93
N ALA A 130 5.35 17.14 -8.90
CA ALA A 130 5.28 16.76 -10.31
C ALA A 130 5.91 15.38 -10.57
N TRP A 131 7.07 15.13 -9.95
CA TRP A 131 7.73 13.83 -10.04
C TRP A 131 6.90 12.72 -9.40
N MET A 132 6.26 12.98 -8.26
CA MET A 132 5.41 11.99 -7.61
C MET A 132 4.13 11.69 -8.41
N VAL A 133 3.56 12.66 -9.11
CA VAL A 133 2.45 12.42 -10.05
C VAL A 133 2.92 11.55 -11.22
N TRP A 134 4.10 11.83 -11.77
CA TRP A 134 4.70 10.99 -12.81
C TRP A 134 4.93 9.54 -12.32
N LEU A 135 5.48 9.36 -11.11
CA LEU A 135 5.62 8.03 -10.50
C LEU A 135 4.27 7.33 -10.32
N ALA A 136 3.26 8.05 -9.83
CA ALA A 136 1.91 7.50 -9.66
C ALA A 136 1.31 7.07 -11.01
N LEU A 137 1.49 7.85 -12.07
CA LEU A 137 1.05 7.49 -13.42
C LEU A 137 1.74 6.23 -13.95
N ILE A 138 3.04 6.07 -13.71
CA ILE A 138 3.77 4.83 -14.07
C ILE A 138 3.15 3.63 -13.37
N VAL A 139 2.94 3.71 -12.06
CA VAL A 139 2.37 2.61 -11.27
C VAL A 139 0.97 2.27 -11.77
N ILE A 140 0.10 3.28 -11.91
CA ILE A 140 -1.28 3.10 -12.40
C ILE A 140 -1.28 2.48 -13.80
N ALA A 141 -0.47 2.99 -14.72
CA ALA A 141 -0.41 2.47 -16.07
C ALA A 141 0.14 1.05 -16.12
N SER A 142 1.14 0.72 -15.30
CA SER A 142 1.67 -0.65 -15.21
C SER A 142 0.63 -1.65 -14.72
N ASP A 143 -0.20 -1.26 -13.74
CA ASP A 143 -1.29 -2.08 -13.21
C ASP A 143 -2.43 -2.24 -14.23
N VAL A 144 -2.81 -1.15 -14.90
CA VAL A 144 -3.87 -1.15 -15.93
C VAL A 144 -3.44 -1.99 -17.14
N LEU A 145 -2.23 -1.77 -17.67
CA LEU A 145 -1.70 -2.51 -18.80
C LEU A 145 -1.51 -3.99 -18.45
N GLY A 146 -0.99 -4.29 -17.26
CA GLY A 146 -0.85 -5.67 -16.78
C GLY A 146 -2.19 -6.39 -16.64
N TYR A 147 -3.22 -5.70 -16.15
CA TYR A 147 -4.58 -6.22 -16.07
C TYR A 147 -5.18 -6.49 -17.46
N PHE A 148 -5.13 -5.50 -18.36
CA PHE A 148 -5.71 -5.65 -19.69
C PHE A 148 -4.96 -6.70 -20.50
N ALA A 149 -3.63 -6.65 -20.55
CA ALA A 149 -2.83 -7.63 -21.30
C ALA A 149 -2.98 -9.06 -20.74
N GLY A 150 -3.02 -9.22 -19.41
CA GLY A 150 -3.27 -10.52 -18.81
C GLY A 150 -4.65 -11.08 -19.16
N ARG A 151 -5.66 -10.21 -19.32
CA ARG A 151 -7.03 -10.59 -19.69
C ARG A 151 -7.24 -10.81 -21.18
N THR A 152 -6.58 -10.05 -22.05
CA THR A 152 -6.73 -10.15 -23.52
C THR A 152 -5.85 -11.23 -24.14
N PHE A 153 -4.58 -11.32 -23.75
CA PHE A 153 -3.66 -12.30 -24.34
C PHE A 153 -3.77 -13.68 -23.68
N GLY A 154 -4.18 -13.74 -22.41
CA GLY A 154 -4.18 -14.99 -21.65
C GLY A 154 -2.78 -15.62 -21.58
N GLY A 155 -2.69 -16.88 -21.12
CA GLY A 155 -1.43 -17.62 -21.06
C GLY A 155 -1.23 -18.43 -19.77
N PRO A 156 -0.07 -19.11 -19.62
CA PRO A 156 0.21 -19.91 -18.44
C PRO A 156 0.14 -19.05 -17.17
N LYS A 157 -0.53 -19.59 -16.16
CA LYS A 157 -0.72 -18.93 -14.88
C LYS A 157 0.62 -18.78 -14.18
N PHE A 158 0.92 -17.57 -13.72
CA PHE A 158 2.18 -17.26 -13.05
C PHE A 158 2.32 -18.01 -11.71
N TRP A 159 1.25 -18.04 -10.93
CA TRP A 159 1.27 -18.68 -9.61
C TRP A 159 -0.11 -19.24 -9.21
N PRO A 160 -0.50 -20.42 -9.75
CA PRO A 160 -1.86 -20.95 -9.59
C PRO A 160 -2.30 -21.13 -8.14
N ARG A 161 -1.37 -21.50 -7.25
CA ARG A 161 -1.62 -21.81 -5.83
C ARG A 161 -1.89 -20.58 -4.96
N VAL A 162 -1.34 -19.42 -5.31
CA VAL A 162 -1.41 -18.19 -4.49
C VAL A 162 -2.28 -17.12 -5.17
N SER A 163 -2.23 -17.04 -6.51
CA SER A 163 -3.03 -16.10 -7.29
C SER A 163 -3.55 -16.78 -8.57
N PRO A 164 -4.72 -17.44 -8.51
CA PRO A 164 -5.25 -18.24 -9.62
C PRO A 164 -5.64 -17.42 -10.86
N LYS A 165 -5.62 -16.08 -10.78
CA LYS A 165 -6.00 -15.13 -11.83
C LYS A 165 -4.81 -14.40 -12.51
N LYS A 166 -3.56 -14.54 -12.03
CA LYS A 166 -2.37 -13.88 -12.63
C LYS A 166 -1.73 -14.73 -13.74
N THR A 167 -1.39 -14.11 -14.87
CA THR A 167 -0.72 -14.74 -16.03
C THR A 167 0.67 -14.14 -16.26
N TRP A 168 1.59 -14.92 -16.84
CA TRP A 168 2.93 -14.43 -17.21
C TRP A 168 2.90 -13.28 -18.23
N SER A 169 1.93 -13.31 -19.14
CA SER A 169 1.68 -12.26 -20.14
C SER A 169 1.33 -10.92 -19.50
N GLY A 170 0.54 -10.91 -18.42
CA GLY A 170 0.20 -9.70 -17.68
C GLY A 170 1.43 -9.08 -17.00
N THR A 171 2.32 -9.88 -16.42
CA THR A 171 3.54 -9.39 -15.77
C THR A 171 4.49 -8.72 -16.77
N LEU A 172 4.75 -9.38 -17.91
CA LEU A 172 5.65 -8.85 -18.95
C LEU A 172 5.11 -7.56 -19.58
N ALA A 173 3.79 -7.49 -19.82
CA ALA A 173 3.16 -6.29 -20.34
C ALA A 173 3.19 -5.12 -19.33
N GLY A 174 3.05 -5.40 -18.03
CA GLY A 174 3.23 -4.39 -16.99
C GLY A 174 4.63 -3.79 -16.98
N TRP A 175 5.67 -4.62 -17.14
CA TRP A 175 7.06 -4.15 -17.25
C TRP A 175 7.30 -3.33 -18.51
N ALA A 176 6.77 -3.75 -19.66
CA ALA A 176 6.88 -2.99 -20.90
C ALA A 176 6.17 -1.63 -20.80
N GLY A 177 4.98 -1.58 -20.20
CA GLY A 177 4.25 -0.34 -19.96
C GLY A 177 4.99 0.63 -19.03
N ALA A 178 5.56 0.11 -17.94
CA ALA A 178 6.39 0.90 -17.04
C ALA A 178 7.65 1.45 -17.76
N ALA A 179 8.28 0.65 -18.62
CA ALA A 179 9.45 1.07 -19.39
C ALA A 179 9.12 2.17 -20.43
N VAL A 180 7.95 2.13 -21.05
CA VAL A 180 7.52 3.16 -22.03
C VAL A 180 7.23 4.51 -21.36
N ILE A 181 6.69 4.50 -20.15
CA ILE A 181 6.35 5.73 -19.41
C ILE A 181 7.55 6.25 -18.60
N GLY A 182 8.41 5.33 -18.17
CA GLY A 182 9.62 5.62 -17.39
C GLY A 182 10.85 5.99 -18.21
N GLY A 183 10.83 5.75 -19.54
CA GLY A 183 11.91 6.05 -20.48
C GLY A 183 11.86 7.47 -21.06
#